data_AF-A0A934UY17-F1
#
_entry.id   AF-A0A934UY17-F1
#
_cell.length_a   1.000
_cell.length_b   1.000
_cell.length_c   1.000
_cell.angle_alpha   90.00
_cell.angle_beta   90.00
_cell.angle_gamma   90.00
#
_symmetry.space_group_name_H-M   'P 1'
#
loop_
_entity.id
_entity.type
_entity.pdbx_description
1 polymer ?
#
loop_
_entity_poly.entity_id
_entity_poly.type
_entity_poly.pdbx_seq_one_letter_code
_entity_poly.pdbx_strand_id
1 'polypeptide(L)'
;MAAGRWLFGIGGSLTWWYAPTIGLIYAALSIWLGARIRITHARGKRTGRATIASTVLTWLCAIGFGLTVPDLAGGQLVSILSLASGSAFSAEMSIALCNPLGIIAFAIIVAALAFAYADARDPKPEEDELDGGGEGGMVAHPLA
;
A
#
# COMPACT_ATOMS: atom_id res chain seq x y z
N MET A 1 4.13 -6.43 10.37
CA MET A 1 5.44 -5.76 10.21
C MET A 1 6.08 -5.34 11.54
N ALA A 2 5.45 -4.56 12.42
CA ALA A 2 6.14 -3.98 13.58
C ALA A 2 6.26 -4.91 14.81
N ALA A 3 5.27 -5.75 15.11
CA ALA A 3 5.26 -6.63 16.28
C ALA A 3 5.66 -8.10 15.99
N GLY A 4 5.86 -8.46 14.72
CA GLY A 4 6.14 -9.85 14.32
C GLY A 4 7.37 -10.44 15.00
N ARG A 5 8.35 -9.59 15.34
CA ARG A 5 9.59 -9.92 16.04
C ARG A 5 9.38 -10.54 17.44
N TRP A 6 8.27 -10.23 18.12
CA TRP A 6 7.90 -10.88 19.39
C TRP A 6 7.57 -12.37 19.20
N LEU A 7 6.99 -12.76 18.07
CA LEU A 7 6.68 -14.15 17.76
C LEU A 7 7.95 -15.00 17.56
N PHE A 8 9.09 -14.36 17.29
CA PHE A 8 10.39 -15.00 17.09
C PHE A 8 11.35 -14.79 18.29
N GLY A 9 10.84 -14.30 19.43
CA GLY A 9 11.64 -14.15 20.66
C GLY A 9 12.67 -13.01 20.64
N ILE A 10 12.59 -12.09 19.67
CA ILE A 10 13.51 -10.95 19.52
C ILE A 10 12.81 -9.59 19.69
N GLY A 11 11.68 -9.57 20.38
CA GLY A 11 11.02 -8.31 20.75
C GLY A 11 11.91 -7.52 21.71
N GLY A 12 12.41 -6.38 21.26
CA GLY A 12 13.27 -5.49 22.03
C GLY A 12 12.66 -4.10 22.23
N SER A 13 13.44 -3.18 22.81
CA SER A 13 12.99 -1.82 23.13
C SER A 13 12.57 -1.02 21.90
N LEU A 14 13.14 -1.30 20.72
CA LEU A 14 12.83 -0.55 19.49
C LEU A 14 11.43 -0.90 18.96
N THR A 15 10.89 -2.09 19.26
CA THR A 15 9.50 -2.43 18.91
C THR A 15 8.50 -1.43 19.51
N TRP A 16 8.74 -0.92 20.70
CA TRP A 16 7.85 0.06 21.34
C TRP A 16 7.75 1.38 20.57
N TRP A 17 8.80 1.73 19.82
CA TRP A 17 8.79 2.90 18.95
C TRP A 17 8.24 2.58 17.56
N TYR A 18 8.64 1.46 16.96
CA TYR A 18 8.19 1.09 15.62
C TYR A 18 6.71 0.71 15.54
N ALA A 19 6.15 0.11 16.60
CA ALA A 19 4.74 -0.28 16.61
C ALA A 19 3.79 0.91 16.44
N PRO A 20 3.85 1.98 17.25
CA PRO A 20 2.96 3.14 17.08
C PRO A 20 3.34 4.02 15.89
N THR A 21 4.63 4.19 15.58
CA THR A 21 5.03 5.15 14.53
C THR A 21 4.93 4.57 13.12
N ILE A 22 5.22 3.29 12.93
CA ILE A 22 5.23 2.66 11.61
C ILE A 22 4.07 1.68 11.49
N GLY A 23 3.96 0.76 12.45
CA GLY A 23 2.96 -0.30 12.42
C GLY A 23 1.53 0.23 12.40
N LEU A 24 1.21 1.17 13.29
CA LEU A 24 -0.12 1.75 13.40
C LEU A 24 -0.47 2.60 12.18
N ILE A 25 0.47 3.42 11.68
CA ILE A 25 0.24 4.24 10.49
C ILE A 25 -0.02 3.34 9.28
N TYR A 26 0.82 2.32 9.06
CA TYR A 26 0.63 1.38 7.96
C TYR A 26 -0.69 0.60 8.09
N ALA A 27 -1.05 0.18 9.30
CA ALA A 27 -2.34 -0.47 9.57
C ALA A 27 -3.53 0.46 9.27
N ALA A 28 -3.47 1.72 9.67
CA ALA A 28 -4.50 2.71 9.38
C ALA A 28 -4.68 2.92 7.86
N LEU A 29 -3.56 3.03 7.12
CA LEU A 29 -3.59 3.12 5.65
C LEU A 29 -4.16 1.85 5.00
N SER A 30 -3.82 0.67 5.54
CA SER A 30 -4.33 -0.62 5.05
C SER A 30 -5.83 -0.78 5.28
N ILE A 31 -6.31 -0.38 6.46
CA ILE A 31 -7.74 -0.36 6.78
C ILE A 31 -8.47 0.63 5.86
N TRP A 32 -7.89 1.82 5.64
CA TRP A 32 -8.47 2.80 4.73
C TRP A 32 -8.55 2.28 3.28
N LEU A 33 -7.50 1.61 2.79
CA LEU A 33 -7.50 0.97 1.49
C LEU A 33 -8.59 -0.11 1.38
N GLY A 34 -8.71 -0.97 2.39
CA GLY A 34 -9.77 -1.97 2.46
C GLY A 34 -11.17 -1.35 2.44
N ALA A 35 -11.37 -0.25 3.18
CA ALA A 35 -12.62 0.49 3.17
C ALA A 35 -12.94 1.07 1.77
N ARG A 36 -11.95 1.59 1.05
CA ARG A 36 -12.13 2.09 -0.32
C ARG A 36 -12.51 0.97 -1.30
N ILE A 37 -11.83 -0.17 -1.24
CA ILE A 37 -12.17 -1.34 -2.06
C ILE A 37 -13.60 -1.81 -1.77
N ARG A 38 -14.01 -1.84 -0.50
CA ARG A 38 -15.38 -2.19 -0.11
C ARG A 38 -16.41 -1.21 -0.67
N ILE A 39 -16.13 0.09 -0.68
CA ILE A 39 -17.01 1.10 -1.28
C ILE A 39 -17.13 0.89 -2.79
N THR A 40 -16.04 0.61 -3.49
CA THR A 40 -16.05 0.30 -4.93
C THR A 40 -16.95 -0.90 -5.23
N HIS A 41 -16.80 -1.98 -4.46
CA HIS A 41 -17.64 -3.18 -4.61
C HIS A 41 -19.12 -2.91 -4.27
N ALA A 42 -19.40 -2.12 -3.23
CA ALA A 42 -20.77 -1.74 -2.86
C ALA A 42 -21.47 -0.91 -3.96
N ARG A 43 -20.70 -0.23 -4.81
CA ARG A 43 -21.19 0.49 -6.00
C ARG A 43 -21.36 -0.42 -7.23
N GLY A 44 -21.21 -1.73 -7.09
CA GLY A 44 -21.28 -2.69 -8.20
C GLY A 44 -20.10 -2.63 -9.16
N LYS A 45 -19.01 -1.92 -8.79
CA LYS A 45 -17.80 -1.79 -9.62
C LYS A 45 -16.77 -2.82 -9.25
N ARG A 46 -15.94 -3.21 -10.23
CA ARG A 46 -14.81 -4.12 -10.01
C ARG A 46 -13.58 -3.35 -9.56
N THR A 47 -12.80 -3.94 -8.66
CA THR A 47 -11.48 -3.43 -8.29
C THR A 47 -10.52 -3.58 -9.47
N GLY A 48 -9.79 -2.52 -9.80
CA GLY A 48 -8.83 -2.50 -10.89
C GLY A 48 -7.62 -3.39 -10.64
N ARG A 49 -7.01 -3.89 -11.72
CA ARG A 49 -5.79 -4.72 -11.65
C ARG A 49 -4.62 -3.97 -11.01
N ALA A 50 -4.53 -2.65 -11.25
CA ALA A 50 -3.51 -1.79 -10.64
C ALA A 50 -3.67 -1.72 -9.11
N THR A 51 -4.90 -1.57 -8.61
CA THR A 51 -5.21 -1.60 -7.17
C THR A 51 -4.83 -2.94 -6.55
N ILE A 52 -5.15 -4.06 -7.21
CA ILE A 52 -4.78 -5.40 -6.72
C ILE A 52 -3.25 -5.57 -6.70
N ALA A 53 -2.57 -5.28 -7.80
CA ALA A 53 -1.12 -5.46 -7.92
C ALA A 53 -0.35 -4.61 -6.90
N SER A 54 -0.73 -3.33 -6.77
CA SER A 54 -0.13 -2.44 -5.76
C SER A 54 -0.43 -2.89 -4.33
N THR A 55 -1.65 -3.38 -4.05
CA THR A 55 -1.99 -3.96 -2.74
C THR A 55 -1.10 -5.15 -2.41
N VAL A 56 -0.92 -6.09 -3.33
CA VAL A 56 -0.03 -7.25 -3.12
C VAL A 56 1.40 -6.78 -2.89
N LEU A 57 1.90 -5.88 -3.74
CA LEU A 57 3.29 -5.44 -3.68
C LEU A 57 3.61 -4.66 -2.39
N THR A 58 2.70 -3.80 -1.91
CA THR A 58 2.91 -3.12 -0.63
C THR A 58 3.00 -4.11 0.54
N TRP A 59 2.16 -5.15 0.55
CA TRP A 59 2.21 -6.18 1.59
C TRP A 59 3.51 -7.00 1.52
N LEU A 60 3.97 -7.36 0.33
CA LEU A 60 5.27 -8.03 0.16
C LEU A 60 6.42 -7.17 0.72
N CYS A 61 6.43 -5.87 0.41
CA CYS A 61 7.42 -4.93 0.95
C CYS A 61 7.29 -4.77 2.47
N ALA A 62 6.08 -4.67 3.01
CA ALA A 62 5.84 -4.53 4.46
C ALA A 62 6.22 -5.79 5.25
N ILE A 63 6.01 -6.97 4.67
CA ILE A 63 6.49 -8.24 5.23
C ILE A 63 8.01 -8.27 5.18
N GLY A 64 8.61 -7.97 4.02
CA GLY A 64 10.06 -7.88 3.86
C GLY A 64 10.69 -6.94 4.89
N PHE A 65 10.13 -5.73 5.06
CA PHE A 65 10.51 -4.79 6.11
C PHE A 65 10.41 -5.43 7.50
N GLY A 66 9.28 -6.08 7.84
CA GLY A 66 9.13 -6.74 9.14
C GLY A 66 10.16 -7.83 9.42
N LEU A 67 10.68 -8.49 8.37
CA LEU A 67 11.74 -9.51 8.48
C LEU A 67 13.15 -8.89 8.61
N THR A 68 13.34 -7.69 8.08
CA THR A 68 14.65 -7.03 8.00
C THR A 68 14.88 -5.95 9.04
N VAL A 69 13.83 -5.40 9.65
CA VAL A 69 13.94 -4.42 10.73
C VAL A 69 14.67 -5.04 11.92
N PRO A 70 15.79 -4.47 12.36
CA PRO A 70 16.50 -4.96 13.51
C PRO A 70 15.78 -4.52 14.81
N ASP A 71 15.94 -5.29 15.88
CA ASP A 71 15.62 -4.90 17.25
C ASP A 71 16.84 -5.09 18.15
N LEU A 72 16.81 -4.50 19.34
CA LEU A 72 17.82 -4.68 20.36
C LEU A 72 17.45 -5.88 21.24
N ALA A 73 18.07 -7.04 20.98
CA ALA A 73 17.90 -8.25 21.75
C ALA A 73 19.25 -8.65 22.38
N GLY A 74 19.32 -8.73 23.71
CA GLY A 74 20.56 -9.10 24.41
C GLY A 74 21.74 -8.16 24.18
N GLY A 75 21.48 -6.87 23.90
CA GLY A 75 22.53 -5.87 23.64
C GLY A 75 23.07 -5.85 22.21
N GLN A 76 22.53 -6.67 21.30
CA GLN A 76 22.90 -6.71 19.88
C GLN A 76 21.70 -6.30 19.00
N LEU A 77 21.99 -5.67 17.86
CA LEU A 77 21.00 -5.37 16.83
C LEU A 77 20.76 -6.62 15.97
N VAL A 78 19.56 -7.19 16.07
CA VAL A 78 19.21 -8.46 15.45
C VAL A 78 17.88 -8.34 14.71
N SER A 79 17.82 -8.79 13.46
CA SER A 79 16.59 -8.95 12.68
C SER A 79 16.25 -10.44 12.49
N ILE A 80 15.00 -10.75 12.11
CA ILE A 80 14.57 -12.13 11.85
C ILE A 80 15.44 -12.76 10.74
N LEU A 81 15.71 -11.99 9.68
CA LEU A 81 16.53 -12.47 8.57
C LEU A 81 17.98 -12.73 8.99
N SER A 82 18.55 -11.87 9.84
CA SER A 82 19.91 -12.07 10.36
C SER A 82 20.04 -13.37 11.16
N LEU A 83 19.04 -13.70 11.99
CA LEU A 83 19.01 -14.98 12.73
C LEU A 83 18.94 -16.19 11.82
N ALA A 84 18.09 -16.14 10.79
CA ALA A 84 17.92 -17.24 9.86
C ALA A 84 19.17 -17.51 9.01
N SER A 85 19.95 -16.46 8.74
CA SER A 85 21.13 -16.52 7.87
C SER A 85 22.45 -16.86 8.58
N GLY A 86 22.53 -16.69 9.90
CA GLY A 86 23.69 -17.09 10.72
C GLY A 86 25.01 -16.37 10.46
N SER A 87 25.07 -15.36 9.57
CA SER A 87 26.32 -14.66 9.21
C SER A 87 26.25 -13.15 9.49
N ALA A 88 27.39 -12.56 9.90
CA ALA A 88 27.50 -11.11 10.13
C ALA A 88 27.19 -10.29 8.87
N PHE A 89 27.61 -10.78 7.70
CA PHE A 89 27.32 -10.17 6.40
C PHE A 89 25.81 -10.05 6.13
N SER A 90 25.05 -11.09 6.50
CA SER A 90 23.60 -11.08 6.33
C SER A 90 22.88 -10.15 7.31
N ALA A 91 23.46 -9.83 8.46
CA ALA A 91 22.92 -8.82 9.37
C ALA A 91 23.03 -7.41 8.76
N GLU A 92 24.18 -7.06 8.20
CA GLU A 92 24.40 -5.77 7.51
C GLU A 92 23.46 -5.61 6.30
N MET A 93 23.36 -6.65 5.46
CA MET A 93 22.46 -6.64 4.31
C MET A 93 20.99 -6.56 4.71
N SER A 94 20.60 -7.22 5.80
CA SER A 94 19.24 -7.13 6.33
C SER A 94 18.90 -5.70 6.75
N ILE A 95 19.80 -5.04 7.49
CA ILE A 95 19.62 -3.65 7.90
C ILE A 95 19.58 -2.72 6.67
N ALA A 96 20.43 -2.95 5.68
CA ALA A 96 20.44 -2.16 4.44
C ALA A 96 19.12 -2.28 3.66
N LEU A 97 18.49 -3.46 3.63
CA LEU A 97 17.22 -3.70 2.96
C LEU A 97 16.00 -3.17 3.73
N CYS A 98 16.10 -2.99 5.04
CA CYS A 98 15.02 -2.46 5.87
C CYS A 98 14.48 -1.13 5.34
N ASN A 99 15.34 -0.12 5.18
CA ASN A 99 14.88 1.23 4.81
C ASN A 99 14.20 1.28 3.43
N PRO A 100 14.79 0.73 2.35
CA PRO A 100 14.13 0.69 1.05
C PRO A 100 12.79 -0.05 1.08
N LEU A 101 12.70 -1.21 1.75
CA LEU A 101 11.45 -1.97 1.83
C LEU A 101 10.37 -1.21 2.58
N GLY A 102 10.72 -0.52 3.66
CA GLY A 102 9.81 0.36 4.39
C GLY A 102 9.28 1.50 3.51
N ILE A 103 10.18 2.26 2.88
CA ILE A 103 9.83 3.39 2.01
C ILE A 103 8.93 2.92 0.85
N ILE A 104 9.31 1.84 0.18
CA ILE A 104 8.55 1.29 -0.95
C ILE A 104 7.18 0.81 -0.49
N ALA A 105 7.07 0.15 0.67
CA ALA A 105 5.77 -0.25 1.21
C ALA A 105 4.83 0.96 1.38
N PHE A 106 5.31 2.06 1.97
CA PHE A 106 4.53 3.29 2.15
C PHE A 106 4.21 4.01 0.83
N ALA A 107 5.17 4.10 -0.09
CA ALA A 107 4.92 4.70 -1.40
C ALA A 107 3.83 3.94 -2.17
N ILE A 108 3.89 2.61 -2.15
CA ILE A 108 2.95 1.76 -2.87
C ILE A 108 1.57 1.77 -2.22
N ILE A 109 1.44 1.79 -0.88
CA ILE A 109 0.11 1.84 -0.26
C ILE A 109 -0.60 3.17 -0.56
N VAL A 110 0.14 4.27 -0.67
CA VAL A 110 -0.40 5.56 -1.12
C VAL A 110 -0.84 5.50 -2.58
N ALA A 111 -0.04 4.89 -3.46
CA ALA A 111 -0.43 4.66 -4.85
C ALA A 111 -1.66 3.74 -4.98
N ALA A 112 -1.73 2.67 -4.18
CA ALA A 112 -2.86 1.75 -4.12
C ALA A 112 -4.14 2.46 -3.70
N LEU A 113 -4.06 3.38 -2.72
CA LEU A 113 -5.18 4.25 -2.35
C LEU A 113 -5.63 5.11 -3.53
N ALA A 114 -4.70 5.76 -4.24
CA ALA A 114 -5.04 6.56 -5.42
C ALA A 114 -5.77 5.74 -6.50
N PHE A 115 -5.29 4.52 -6.78
CA PHE A 115 -5.97 3.60 -7.70
C PHE A 115 -7.35 3.17 -7.19
N ALA A 116 -7.49 2.84 -5.91
CA ALA A 116 -8.78 2.49 -5.31
C ALA A 116 -9.78 3.67 -5.34
N TYR A 117 -9.31 4.91 -5.29
CA TYR A 117 -10.16 6.09 -5.52
C TYR A 117 -10.58 6.22 -6.98
N ALA A 118 -9.67 5.94 -7.93
CA ALA A 118 -9.97 5.96 -9.36
C ALA A 118 -10.99 4.87 -9.75
N ASP A 119 -10.87 3.65 -9.21
CA ASP A 119 -11.78 2.54 -9.47
C ASP A 119 -13.25 2.86 -9.11
N ALA A 120 -13.47 3.76 -8.15
CA ALA A 120 -14.80 4.17 -7.71
C ALA A 120 -15.43 5.27 -8.58
N ARG A 121 -14.65 5.95 -9.44
CA ARG A 121 -15.13 7.03 -10.31
C ARG A 121 -16.03 6.47 -11.41
N ASP A 122 -17.03 7.25 -11.81
CA ASP A 122 -17.82 6.91 -12.98
C ASP A 122 -16.93 7.02 -14.23
N PRO A 123 -17.09 6.13 -15.22
CA PRO A 123 -16.41 6.30 -16.49
C PRO A 123 -16.72 7.70 -17.01
N LYS A 124 -15.71 8.37 -17.57
CA LYS A 124 -15.96 9.60 -18.33
C LYS A 124 -16.91 9.23 -19.48
N PRO A 125 -17.92 10.05 -19.80
CA PRO A 125 -18.69 9.88 -21.03
C PRO A 125 -17.70 9.74 -22.19
N GLU A 126 -17.88 8.72 -23.01
CA GLU A 126 -17.06 8.56 -24.21
C GLU A 126 -17.34 9.74 -25.14
N GLU A 127 -16.32 10.28 -25.80
CA GLU A 127 -16.47 11.47 -26.66
C GLU A 127 -17.50 11.24 -27.78
N ASP A 128 -17.74 9.97 -28.16
CA ASP A 128 -18.78 9.56 -29.11
C ASP A 128 -20.22 9.73 -28.58
N GLU A 129 -20.44 9.79 -27.26
CA GLU A 129 -21.78 10.11 -26.69
C GLU A 129 -22.09 11.62 -26.73
N LEU A 130 -21.08 12.48 -26.87
CA LEU A 130 -21.27 13.92 -27.06
C LEU A 130 -21.69 14.27 -28.51
N ASP A 131 -21.28 13.45 -29.49
CA ASP A 131 -21.68 13.60 -30.90
C ASP A 131 -22.98 12.82 -31.24
N GLY A 132 -23.33 11.79 -30.46
CA GLY A 132 -24.55 10.98 -30.66
C GLY A 132 -25.77 11.41 -29.85
N GLY A 133 -25.61 12.33 -28.88
CA GLY A 133 -26.64 12.74 -27.90
C GLY A 133 -27.59 13.85 -28.34
N GLY A 134 -27.50 14.27 -29.60
CA GLY A 134 -28.43 15.22 -30.18
C GLY A 134 -27.94 15.65 -31.53
N GLU A 135 -28.66 15.25 -32.57
CA GLU A 135 -28.88 16.18 -33.67
C GLU A 135 -29.29 17.50 -33.03
N GLY A 136 -28.34 18.42 -32.92
CA GLY A 136 -28.60 19.82 -32.75
C GLY A 136 -29.40 20.22 -33.98
N GLY A 137 -30.71 20.01 -33.91
CA GLY A 137 -31.66 20.62 -34.81
C GLY A 137 -31.26 22.08 -34.84
N MET A 138 -30.78 22.53 -36.00
CA MET A 138 -30.37 23.91 -36.20
C MET A 138 -31.54 24.76 -35.72
N VAL A 139 -31.37 25.44 -34.59
CA VAL A 139 -32.41 26.36 -34.12
C VAL A 139 -32.53 27.40 -35.21
N ALA A 140 -33.70 27.47 -35.84
CA ALA A 140 -33.95 28.40 -36.93
C ALA A 140 -33.59 29.81 -36.45
N HIS A 141 -32.71 30.46 -37.22
CA HIS A 141 -32.29 31.82 -36.93
C HIS A 141 -33.54 32.71 -36.90
N PRO A 142 -33.72 33.59 -35.90
CA PRO A 142 -34.94 34.40 -35.75
C PRO A 142 -35.16 35.47 -36.85
N LEU A 143 -34.42 35.38 -37.96
CA LEU A 143 -34.52 36.27 -39.14
C LEU A 143 -34.53 35.49 -40.47
N ALA A 144 -34.80 34.19 -40.45
CA ALA A 144 -35.00 33.37 -41.65
C ALA A 144 -36.48 33.28 -42.01
#